data_AF-A0A8H6TS47-F1
#
_entry.id   AF-A0A8H6TS47-F1
#
_cell.length_a   1.000
_cell.length_b   1.000
_cell.length_c   1.000
_cell.angle_alpha   90.00
_cell.angle_beta   90.00
_cell.angle_gamma   90.00
#
_symmetry.space_group_name_H-M   'P 1'
#
loop_
_entity.id
_entity.type
_entity.pdbx_description
1 polymer ?
#
loop_
_entity_poly.entity_id
_entity_poly.type
_entity_poly.pdbx_seq_one_letter_code
_entity_poly.pdbx_strand_id
1 'polypeptide(L)'
;MGDALQRGMVLALSLWDDYEANMLWLDSDYPLNASASAPGVARGPCATTSGVPATVEATMPNDQVIFSNIRTGPIGSTFSTTGVTTDLFNLVVSPDIPQWNCSRVRPMWWRGLHWSHRLCRSLHMPSSEPLLLPVPVKNGLSRGRSSSLVQNAERLLLSLLTNIILSR
;
A
#
# COMPACT_ATOMS: atom_id res chain seq x y z
N MET A 1 26.27 -9.14 5.27
CA MET A 1 24.81 -8.99 5.49
C MET A 1 24.35 -9.56 6.83
N GLY A 2 24.73 -10.78 7.21
CA GLY A 2 24.31 -11.41 8.48
C GLY A 2 24.52 -10.57 9.74
N ASP A 3 25.73 -10.04 9.96
CA ASP A 3 26.02 -9.19 11.13
C ASP A 3 25.16 -7.92 11.19
N ALA A 4 24.77 -7.37 10.04
CA ALA A 4 23.90 -6.18 9.98
C ALA A 4 22.48 -6.51 10.45
N LEU A 5 21.95 -7.67 10.06
CA LEU A 5 20.65 -8.16 10.54
C LEU A 5 20.69 -8.42 12.05
N GLN A 6 21.79 -8.98 12.56
CA GLN A 6 21.94 -9.27 13.99
C GLN A 6 21.99 -8.00 14.86
N ARG A 7 22.55 -6.90 14.34
CA ARG A 7 22.56 -5.61 15.04
C ARG A 7 21.20 -4.92 15.08
N GLY A 8 20.21 -5.42 14.34
CA GLY A 8 18.93 -4.77 14.16
C GLY A 8 18.94 -3.79 12.98
N MET A 9 17.84 -3.79 12.23
CA MET A 9 17.62 -2.92 11.07
C MET A 9 16.26 -2.25 11.19
N VAL A 10 16.08 -1.14 10.46
CA VAL A 10 14.80 -0.44 10.35
C VAL A 10 14.07 -0.94 9.10
N LEU A 11 12.77 -1.19 9.22
CA LEU A 11 11.90 -1.52 8.09
C LEU A 11 11.54 -0.24 7.34
N ALA A 12 11.82 -0.21 6.03
CA ALA A 12 11.39 0.85 5.12
C ALA A 12 10.39 0.30 4.09
N LEU A 13 9.28 1.00 3.88
CA LEU A 13 8.25 0.68 2.90
C LEU A 13 8.04 1.92 2.02
N SER A 14 8.06 1.76 0.70
CA SER A 14 8.01 2.87 -0.24
C SER A 14 7.36 2.48 -1.56
N LEU A 15 6.81 3.49 -2.25
CA LEU A 15 6.38 3.44 -3.65
C LEU A 15 7.07 4.61 -4.37
N TRP A 16 7.74 4.33 -5.48
CA TRP A 16 8.57 5.30 -6.20
C TRP A 16 8.77 4.86 -7.66
N ASP A 17 8.99 5.84 -8.53
CA ASP A 17 9.47 5.68 -9.89
C ASP A 17 10.93 6.17 -10.01
N ASP A 18 11.63 5.77 -11.07
CA ASP A 18 13.09 5.90 -11.17
C ASP A 18 13.51 6.82 -12.30
N TYR A 19 14.05 7.98 -11.92
CA TYR A 19 14.55 8.99 -12.83
C TYR A 19 15.90 8.66 -13.48
N GLU A 20 16.64 7.67 -12.97
CA GLU A 20 17.96 7.31 -13.49
C GLU A 20 17.87 6.17 -14.52
N ALA A 21 17.05 5.15 -14.23
CA ALA A 21 16.99 3.94 -15.05
C ALA A 21 15.57 3.48 -15.40
N ASN A 22 14.53 4.31 -15.17
CA ASN A 22 13.13 4.06 -15.56
C ASN A 22 12.60 2.69 -15.09
N MET A 23 13.05 2.17 -13.94
CA MET A 23 12.71 0.84 -13.40
C MET A 23 13.09 -0.36 -14.28
N LEU A 24 13.85 -0.14 -15.36
CA LEU A 24 14.16 -1.19 -16.34
C LEU A 24 15.01 -2.32 -15.76
N TRP A 25 15.85 -2.01 -14.76
CA TRP A 25 16.65 -2.99 -14.03
C TRP A 25 15.81 -3.94 -13.17
N LEU A 26 14.52 -3.64 -12.96
CA LEU A 26 13.60 -4.47 -12.20
C LEU A 26 12.70 -5.29 -13.11
N ASP A 27 12.13 -4.70 -14.17
CA ASP A 27 11.02 -5.31 -14.92
C ASP A 27 11.18 -5.33 -16.46
N SER A 28 12.35 -4.96 -16.99
CA SER A 28 12.63 -4.90 -18.42
C SER A 28 13.97 -5.57 -18.78
N ASP A 29 14.55 -5.22 -19.93
CA ASP A 29 15.89 -5.58 -20.35
C ASP A 29 16.91 -4.52 -19.89
N TYR A 30 17.89 -4.91 -19.07
CA TYR A 30 18.91 -4.00 -18.57
C TYR A 30 20.27 -4.69 -18.36
N PRO A 31 21.40 -4.07 -18.73
CA PRO A 31 21.53 -2.72 -19.30
C PRO A 31 21.12 -2.64 -20.77
N LEU A 32 20.70 -1.45 -21.23
CA LEU A 32 20.17 -1.22 -22.58
C LEU A 32 21.16 -1.46 -23.72
N ASN A 33 22.45 -1.55 -23.41
CA ASN A 33 23.52 -1.84 -24.37
C ASN A 33 23.86 -3.33 -24.46
N ALA A 34 23.16 -4.21 -23.72
CA ALA A 34 23.33 -5.64 -23.78
C ALA A 34 22.17 -6.31 -24.52
N SER A 35 22.42 -7.48 -25.12
CA SER A 35 21.37 -8.25 -25.77
C SER A 35 20.45 -8.88 -24.72
N ALA A 36 19.13 -8.79 -24.92
CA ALA A 36 18.13 -9.44 -24.06
C ALA A 36 18.31 -10.97 -23.95
N SER A 37 18.93 -11.61 -24.95
CA SER A 37 19.23 -13.05 -24.91
C SER A 37 20.41 -13.43 -24.03
N ALA A 38 21.22 -12.45 -23.61
CA ALA A 38 22.32 -12.71 -22.69
C ALA A 38 21.76 -13.01 -21.27
N PRO A 39 22.31 -14.02 -20.57
CA PRO A 39 21.84 -14.38 -19.24
C PRO A 39 21.84 -13.19 -18.27
N GLY A 40 20.70 -12.93 -17.63
CA GLY A 40 20.53 -11.89 -16.61
C GLY A 40 20.22 -10.48 -17.12
N VAL A 41 20.10 -10.28 -18.44
CA VAL A 41 19.68 -8.99 -19.03
C VAL A 41 18.17 -8.83 -18.96
N ALA A 42 17.41 -9.81 -19.45
CA ALA A 42 15.95 -9.82 -19.36
C ALA A 42 15.50 -10.13 -17.92
N ARG A 43 14.76 -9.19 -17.30
CA ARG A 43 14.30 -9.28 -15.90
C ARG A 43 12.78 -9.23 -15.76
N GLY A 44 12.09 -8.75 -16.79
CA GLY A 44 10.65 -8.79 -16.89
C GLY A 44 10.16 -8.49 -18.30
N PRO A 45 8.83 -8.48 -18.50
CA PRO A 45 8.21 -8.31 -19.81
C PRO A 45 7.97 -6.85 -20.20
N CYS A 46 8.28 -5.88 -19.34
CA CYS A 46 8.01 -4.46 -19.63
C CYS A 46 8.91 -3.96 -20.76
N ALA A 47 8.37 -3.09 -21.60
CA ALA A 47 9.09 -2.54 -22.74
C ALA A 47 10.28 -1.68 -22.27
N THR A 48 11.39 -1.66 -23.02
CA THR A 48 12.56 -0.82 -22.70
C THR A 48 12.30 0.69 -22.74
N THR A 49 11.11 1.09 -23.20
CA THR A 49 10.63 2.48 -23.25
C THR A 49 9.62 2.80 -22.14
N SER A 50 9.30 1.88 -21.23
CA SER A 50 8.40 2.12 -20.10
C SER A 50 9.10 2.85 -18.94
N GLY A 51 8.34 3.18 -17.89
CA GLY A 51 8.88 3.63 -16.62
C GLY A 51 9.45 5.05 -16.60
N VAL A 52 9.35 5.81 -17.70
CA VAL A 52 9.71 7.22 -17.75
C VAL A 52 8.85 7.99 -16.74
N PRO A 53 9.42 8.62 -15.69
CA PRO A 53 8.66 9.19 -14.58
C PRO A 53 7.55 10.14 -15.01
N ALA A 54 7.87 11.12 -15.86
CA ALA A 54 6.89 12.08 -16.36
C ALA A 54 5.70 11.41 -17.10
N THR A 55 5.91 10.24 -17.71
CA THR A 55 4.83 9.48 -18.36
C THR A 55 4.00 8.74 -17.33
N VAL A 56 4.64 8.05 -16.38
CA VAL A 56 3.94 7.26 -15.35
C VAL A 56 3.16 8.16 -14.41
N GLU A 57 3.76 9.24 -13.90
CA GLU A 57 3.12 10.23 -13.04
C GLU A 57 1.87 10.85 -13.68
N ALA A 58 1.89 11.08 -15.00
CA ALA A 58 0.77 11.67 -15.71
C ALA A 58 -0.34 10.66 -16.05
N THR A 59 0.03 9.43 -16.40
CA THR A 59 -0.92 8.41 -16.90
C THR A 59 -1.49 7.54 -15.79
N MET A 60 -0.73 7.32 -14.72
CA MET A 60 -1.08 6.46 -13.59
C MET A 60 -0.97 7.21 -12.25
N PRO A 61 -1.55 8.43 -12.10
CA PRO A 61 -1.38 9.26 -10.90
C PRO A 61 -2.05 8.68 -9.64
N ASN A 62 -2.91 7.67 -9.80
CA ASN A 62 -3.66 7.05 -8.71
C ASN A 62 -3.13 5.66 -8.35
N ASP A 63 -1.95 5.28 -8.87
CA ASP A 63 -1.33 4.02 -8.51
C ASP A 63 -1.00 4.00 -7.02
N GLN A 64 -1.25 2.86 -6.40
CA GLN A 64 -1.15 2.69 -4.95
C GLN A 64 -0.72 1.27 -4.60
N VAL A 65 0.01 1.17 -3.49
CA VAL A 65 0.40 -0.10 -2.89
C VAL A 65 -0.17 -0.21 -1.48
N ILE A 66 -0.66 -1.40 -1.13
CA ILE A 66 -1.17 -1.69 0.22
C ILE A 66 -0.31 -2.81 0.81
N PHE A 67 0.53 -2.46 1.78
CA PHE A 67 1.24 -3.43 2.61
C PHE A 67 0.39 -3.77 3.83
N SER A 68 0.13 -5.06 4.08
CA SER A 68 -0.69 -5.50 5.21
C SER A 68 -0.20 -6.84 5.75
N ASN A 69 -0.68 -7.21 6.96
CA ASN A 69 -0.35 -8.48 7.61
C ASN A 69 1.17 -8.71 7.79
N ILE A 70 1.92 -7.65 8.13
CA ILE A 70 3.37 -7.74 8.41
C ILE A 70 3.58 -8.55 9.69
N ARG A 71 4.37 -9.63 9.59
CA ARG A 71 4.70 -10.52 10.71
C ARG A 71 6.19 -10.80 10.70
N THR A 72 6.81 -10.84 11.88
CA THR A 72 8.20 -11.24 12.06
C THR A 72 8.28 -12.26 13.18
N GLY A 73 9.22 -13.20 13.09
CA GLY A 73 9.35 -14.28 14.06
C GLY A 73 10.30 -15.39 13.58
N PRO A 74 10.45 -16.46 14.37
CA PRO A 74 11.22 -17.64 13.97
C PRO A 74 10.78 -18.22 12.62
N ILE A 75 11.71 -18.90 11.94
CA ILE A 75 11.44 -19.57 10.67
C ILE A 75 10.29 -20.58 10.85
N GLY A 76 9.27 -20.48 10.00
CA GLY A 76 8.08 -21.33 10.04
C GLY A 76 6.98 -20.89 11.02
N SER A 77 7.13 -19.79 11.77
CA SER A 77 6.14 -19.36 12.77
C SER A 77 5.14 -18.31 12.28
N THR A 78 5.37 -17.70 11.12
CA THR A 78 4.59 -16.54 10.65
C THR A 78 3.38 -16.93 9.80
N PHE A 79 3.23 -18.22 9.48
CA PHE A 79 2.11 -18.80 8.73
C PHE A 79 1.73 -20.18 9.30
N SER A 80 0.50 -20.62 9.04
CA SER A 80 0.03 -21.96 9.40
C SER A 80 -0.18 -22.79 8.13
N THR A 81 0.25 -24.04 8.12
CA THR A 81 0.05 -24.97 7.00
C THR A 81 -1.28 -25.74 7.07
N THR A 82 -2.06 -25.54 8.13
CA THR A 82 -3.32 -26.23 8.40
C THR A 82 -4.46 -25.64 7.56
N GLY A 83 -4.40 -25.86 6.25
CA GLY A 83 -5.48 -25.60 5.29
C GLY A 83 -6.19 -26.87 4.80
N VAL A 84 -5.80 -28.06 5.30
CA VAL A 84 -6.54 -29.33 5.18
C VAL A 84 -6.18 -30.21 6.38
N THR A 85 -6.94 -30.14 7.46
CA THR A 85 -7.02 -31.23 8.44
C THR A 85 -8.47 -31.38 8.83
N THR A 86 -9.07 -32.44 8.32
CA THR A 86 -10.09 -33.25 8.99
C THR A 86 -10.44 -32.78 10.41
N ASP A 87 -11.44 -31.91 10.52
CA ASP A 87 -12.17 -31.67 11.77
C ASP A 87 -12.97 -32.93 12.09
N LEU A 88 -12.39 -33.83 12.87
CA LEU A 88 -13.12 -34.76 13.69
C LEU A 88 -12.62 -34.60 15.13
N PHE A 89 -13.52 -34.10 15.98
CA PHE A 89 -13.44 -34.02 17.44
C PHE A 89 -12.49 -32.97 18.06
N ASN A 90 -12.98 -31.74 18.20
CA ASN A 90 -13.42 -31.20 19.50
C ASN A 90 -13.92 -29.75 19.35
N LEU A 91 -15.22 -29.60 19.09
CA LEU A 91 -15.93 -28.34 19.27
C LEU A 91 -16.18 -28.11 20.76
N VAL A 92 -15.26 -27.40 21.43
CA VAL A 92 -15.67 -26.53 22.52
C VAL A 92 -16.08 -25.21 21.86
N VAL A 93 -17.38 -25.06 21.65
CA VAL A 93 -17.98 -23.84 21.12
C VAL A 93 -17.94 -22.79 22.23
N SER A 94 -17.05 -21.79 22.13
CA SER A 94 -17.24 -20.51 22.83
C SER A 94 -18.39 -19.76 22.13
N PRO A 95 -19.43 -19.31 22.87
CA PRO A 95 -20.63 -18.73 22.25
C PRO A 95 -20.51 -17.29 21.74
N ASP A 96 -19.38 -16.60 21.90
CA ASP A 96 -19.31 -15.14 21.66
C ASP A 96 -18.34 -14.71 20.55
N ILE A 97 -18.45 -15.30 19.35
CA ILE A 97 -17.86 -14.69 18.14
C ILE A 97 -18.98 -14.33 17.17
N PRO A 98 -19.16 -13.05 16.79
CA PRO A 98 -20.14 -12.66 15.79
C PRO A 98 -19.75 -13.27 14.43
N GLN A 99 -20.54 -14.27 14.03
CA GLN A 99 -20.45 -14.92 12.74
C GLN A 99 -20.93 -13.98 11.62
N TRP A 100 -20.01 -13.56 10.76
CA TRP A 100 -20.35 -12.83 9.53
C TRP A 100 -20.78 -13.83 8.45
N ASN A 101 -22.10 -13.97 8.25
CA ASN A 101 -22.60 -14.78 7.15
C ASN A 101 -22.60 -13.96 5.84
N CYS A 102 -21.52 -14.05 5.08
CA CYS A 102 -21.45 -13.51 3.73
C CYS A 102 -21.94 -14.55 2.72
N SER A 103 -23.23 -14.51 2.38
CA SER A 103 -23.77 -15.29 1.27
C SER A 103 -23.16 -14.84 -0.05
N ARG A 104 -22.54 -15.77 -0.78
CA ARG A 104 -22.06 -15.58 -2.16
C ARG A 104 -23.27 -15.34 -3.07
N VAL A 105 -23.40 -14.15 -3.65
CA VAL A 105 -24.38 -13.91 -4.72
C VAL A 105 -23.81 -14.50 -6.02
N ARG A 106 -24.65 -15.24 -6.76
CA ARG A 106 -24.26 -15.93 -8.01
C ARG A 106 -23.87 -14.90 -9.09
N PRO A 107 -22.88 -15.20 -9.95
CA PRO A 107 -22.44 -14.27 -10.98
C PRO A 107 -23.51 -14.10 -12.07
N MET A 108 -23.88 -12.86 -12.37
CA MET A 108 -24.72 -12.49 -13.50
C MET A 108 -23.82 -11.94 -14.60
N TRP A 109 -23.81 -12.60 -15.75
CA TRP A 109 -22.88 -12.34 -16.85
C TRP A 109 -23.28 -11.10 -17.65
N TRP A 110 -22.49 -10.02 -17.61
CA TRP A 110 -22.43 -9.05 -18.70
C TRP A 110 -21.10 -8.27 -18.75
N ARG A 111 -20.43 -8.34 -19.92
CA ARG A 111 -19.30 -7.54 -20.44
C ARG A 111 -18.20 -7.09 -19.46
N GLY A 112 -17.28 -8.01 -19.17
CA GLY A 112 -15.83 -7.77 -19.37
C GLY A 112 -15.04 -6.90 -18.38
N LEU A 113 -15.63 -6.37 -17.30
CA LEU A 113 -14.90 -5.60 -16.28
C LEU A 113 -15.26 -6.09 -14.87
N HIS A 114 -14.24 -6.52 -14.12
CA HIS A 114 -14.40 -7.08 -12.78
C HIS A 114 -14.47 -5.96 -11.73
N TRP A 115 -15.66 -5.66 -11.21
CA TRP A 115 -15.84 -4.82 -10.01
C TRP A 115 -16.49 -5.65 -8.92
N SER A 116 -15.76 -5.88 -7.81
CA SER A 116 -16.31 -6.55 -6.63
C SER A 116 -16.75 -5.49 -5.62
N HIS A 117 -18.05 -5.22 -5.51
CA HIS A 117 -18.60 -4.53 -4.35
C HIS A 117 -19.08 -5.57 -3.32
N ARG A 118 -18.45 -5.59 -2.15
CA ARG A 118 -18.95 -6.34 -0.99
C ARG A 118 -19.92 -5.44 -0.23
N LEU A 119 -21.20 -5.80 -0.20
CA LEU A 119 -22.16 -5.26 0.75
C LEU A 119 -22.25 -6.24 1.93
N CYS A 120 -21.66 -5.89 3.07
CA CYS A 120 -21.90 -6.56 4.33
C CYS A 120 -23.08 -5.88 5.04
N ARG A 121 -24.13 -6.62 5.38
CA ARG A 121 -25.23 -6.15 6.22
C ARG A 121 -25.16 -6.84 7.58
N SER A 122 -25.01 -6.05 8.65
CA SER A 122 -25.14 -6.57 10.01
C SER A 122 -26.61 -6.89 10.30
N LEU A 123 -26.88 -8.07 10.85
CA LEU A 123 -28.21 -8.50 11.29
C LEU A 123 -28.23 -8.68 12.81
N HIS A 124 -27.95 -7.61 13.57
CA HIS A 124 -28.52 -7.32 14.89
C HIS A 124 -27.89 -6.05 15.47
N MET A 125 -28.70 -5.03 15.73
CA MET A 125 -28.37 -3.97 16.69
C MET A 125 -29.24 -4.22 17.92
N PRO A 126 -28.68 -4.41 19.13
CA PRO A 126 -29.48 -4.39 20.35
C PRO A 126 -29.94 -2.95 20.61
N SER A 127 -31.25 -2.79 20.74
CA SER A 127 -31.92 -1.53 21.07
C SER A 127 -31.52 -1.06 22.47
N SER A 128 -30.89 0.10 22.56
CA SER A 128 -30.96 0.95 23.75
C SER A 128 -30.83 2.43 23.34
N GLU A 129 -31.98 3.11 23.32
CA GLU A 129 -32.06 4.52 23.69
C GLU A 129 -31.73 4.67 25.19
N PRO A 130 -31.31 5.84 25.73
CA PRO A 130 -31.87 7.15 25.38
C PRO A 130 -30.93 8.39 25.48
N LEU A 131 -31.57 9.53 25.20
CA LEU A 131 -31.27 10.91 25.62
C LEU A 131 -30.57 11.85 24.63
N LEU A 132 -31.46 12.64 24.03
CA LEU A 132 -31.29 13.94 23.38
C LEU A 132 -30.36 14.90 24.13
N LEU A 133 -29.38 15.46 23.41
CA LEU A 133 -29.08 16.90 23.40
C LEU A 133 -28.58 17.31 21.99
N PRO A 134 -29.05 18.42 21.41
CA PRO A 134 -28.69 18.82 20.05
C PRO A 134 -27.43 19.72 20.05
N VAL A 135 -26.43 19.40 19.23
CA VAL A 135 -25.35 20.34 18.86
C VAL A 135 -25.09 20.21 17.35
N PRO A 136 -24.99 21.33 16.60
CA PRO A 136 -25.36 21.40 15.19
C PRO A 136 -24.29 20.90 14.21
N VAL A 137 -24.78 20.31 13.11
CA VAL A 137 -24.06 20.02 11.87
C VAL A 137 -23.63 21.33 11.21
N LYS A 138 -22.33 21.54 11.04
CA LYS A 138 -21.81 22.49 10.03
C LYS A 138 -21.45 21.72 8.77
N ASN A 139 -22.32 21.85 7.78
CA ASN A 139 -22.02 21.55 6.39
C ASN A 139 -20.97 22.53 5.86
N GLY A 140 -20.01 21.99 5.10
CA GLY A 140 -19.30 22.70 4.05
C GLY A 140 -18.06 23.49 4.46
N LEU A 141 -16.87 22.99 4.07
CA LEU A 141 -15.81 23.87 3.61
C LEU A 141 -15.06 23.24 2.44
N SER A 142 -15.20 23.91 1.31
CA SER A 142 -14.54 23.74 0.03
C SER A 142 -13.03 24.01 0.07
N ARG A 143 -12.29 23.30 -0.78
CA ARG A 143 -11.05 23.69 -1.50
C ARG A 143 -10.05 24.59 -0.74
N GLY A 144 -8.89 24.02 -0.41
CA GLY A 144 -7.71 24.78 0.01
C GLY A 144 -6.42 24.13 -0.48
N ARG A 145 -5.89 24.65 -1.59
CA ARG A 145 -4.61 24.33 -2.22
C ARG A 145 -3.48 24.76 -1.26
N SER A 146 -2.76 23.80 -0.66
CA SER A 146 -1.58 24.07 0.16
C SER A 146 -0.35 23.42 -0.49
N SER A 147 0.31 24.13 -1.39
CA SER A 147 1.63 23.71 -1.89
C SER A 147 2.62 24.86 -2.13
N SER A 148 2.30 26.11 -1.81
CA SER A 148 3.23 27.24 -1.98
C SER A 148 3.81 27.81 -0.68
N LEU A 149 3.15 27.61 0.47
CA LEU A 149 3.62 28.15 1.75
C LEU A 149 4.69 27.27 2.41
N VAL A 150 4.64 25.95 2.22
CA VAL A 150 5.62 25.02 2.79
C VAL A 150 6.97 25.09 2.04
N GLN A 151 6.96 25.31 0.72
CA GLN A 151 8.18 25.45 -0.07
C GLN A 151 8.94 26.77 0.19
N ASN A 152 8.25 27.81 0.67
CA ASN A 152 8.88 29.10 0.98
C ASN A 152 9.57 29.12 2.35
N ALA A 153 9.19 28.23 3.28
CA ALA A 153 9.85 28.11 4.58
C ALA A 153 11.24 27.47 4.48
N GLU A 154 11.42 26.48 3.58
CA GLU A 154 12.71 25.81 3.39
C GLU A 154 13.77 26.72 2.74
N ARG A 155 13.36 27.63 1.84
CA ARG A 155 14.28 28.58 1.20
C ARG A 155 14.83 29.65 2.15
N LEU A 156 14.05 30.05 3.16
CA LEU A 156 14.50 31.02 4.17
C LEU A 156 15.47 30.40 5.18
N LEU A 157 15.29 29.13 5.54
CA LEU A 157 16.19 28.42 6.45
C LEU A 157 17.56 28.19 5.83
N LEU A 158 17.61 27.84 4.53
CA LEU A 158 18.87 27.68 3.80
C LEU A 158 19.62 29.01 3.64
N SER A 159 18.93 30.13 3.38
CA SER A 159 19.56 31.46 3.28
C SER A 159 20.20 31.93 4.60
N LEU A 160 19.54 31.68 5.73
CA LEU A 160 20.07 32.03 7.05
C LEU A 160 21.29 31.17 7.43
N LEU A 161 21.28 29.88 7.07
CA LEU A 161 22.41 28.98 7.33
C LEU A 161 23.64 29.33 6.49
N THR A 162 23.47 29.72 5.23
CA THR A 162 24.61 30.11 4.37
C THR A 162 25.27 31.41 4.84
N ASN A 163 24.50 32.38 5.36
CA ASN A 163 25.05 33.63 5.88
C ASN A 163 25.79 33.48 7.22
N ILE A 164 25.44 32.47 8.04
CA ILE A 164 26.16 32.18 9.29
C ILE A 164 27.51 31.51 9.00
N ILE A 165 27.61 30.69 7.96
CA ILE A 165 28.85 29.99 7.59
C ILE A 165 29.87 30.92 6.91
N LEU A 166 29.40 31.95 6.18
CA LEU A 166 30.28 32.93 5.50
C LEU A 166 30.73 34.11 6.38
N SER A 167 30.26 34.20 7.64
CA SER A 167 30.60 35.27 8.59
C SER A 167 31.51 34.80 9.73
N ARG A 168 32.18 33.65 9.57
CA ARG A 168 33.26 33.17 10.44
C ARG A 168 34.53 32.92 9.66
#